data_AF-A0A970WL55-F1
#
_entry.id   AF-A0A970WL55-F1
#
_cell.length_a   1.000
_cell.length_b   1.000
_cell.length_c   1.000
_cell.angle_alpha   90.00
_cell.angle_beta   90.00
_cell.angle_gamma   90.00
#
_symmetry.space_group_name_H-M   'P 1'
#
loop_
_entity.id
_entity.type
_entity.pdbx_description
1 polymer ?
#
loop_
_entity_poly.entity_id
_entity_poly.type
_entity_poly.pdbx_seq_one_letter_code
_entity_poly.pdbx_strand_id
1 'polypeptide(L)'
;MKREDRPLYPPRATREVVANALCHRDYTIPGGAVSVAMYDEHLEIINTGTLHFDITPEKLAQPHQSRPWNPIIASVFYRAGIIEQWGTGTLKVIDWCRDNANPTPIWEEQSGSVVVTFRPAPGFAAETTPQVTPQVTPQVTPQVTPQVTPQVTP
;
A
#
# COMPACT_ATOMS: atom_id res chain seq x y z
N MET A 1 -34.78 1.96 2.36
CA MET A 1 -33.47 2.25 1.74
C MET A 1 -32.41 1.82 2.74
N LYS A 2 -31.52 0.88 2.37
CA LYS A 2 -30.44 0.38 3.24
C LYS A 2 -29.15 1.09 2.82
N ARG A 3 -28.39 1.64 3.77
CA ARG A 3 -27.05 2.18 3.48
C ARG A 3 -26.13 1.00 3.16
N GLU A 4 -25.42 1.08 2.05
CA GLU A 4 -24.38 0.12 1.69
C GLU A 4 -23.01 0.78 1.86
N ASP A 5 -22.21 0.20 2.76
CA ASP A 5 -20.88 0.68 3.04
C ASP A 5 -19.91 0.05 2.05
N ARG A 6 -19.44 0.85 1.09
CA ARG A 6 -18.48 0.40 0.09
C ARG A 6 -17.09 0.94 0.44
N PRO A 7 -16.12 0.07 0.80
CA PRO A 7 -14.78 0.51 1.12
C PRO A 7 -14.05 1.01 -0.14
N LEU A 8 -13.05 1.88 0.06
CA LEU A 8 -12.23 2.43 -1.03
C LEU A 8 -11.53 1.33 -1.85
N TYR A 9 -11.07 0.28 -1.15
CA TYR A 9 -10.49 -0.93 -1.70
C TYR A 9 -11.15 -2.17 -1.07
N PRO A 10 -11.36 -3.26 -1.82
CA PRO A 10 -12.01 -4.46 -1.29
C PRO A 10 -11.11 -5.15 -0.25
N PRO A 11 -11.51 -5.28 1.03
CA PRO A 11 -10.65 -5.84 2.08
C PRO A 11 -10.24 -7.28 1.83
N ARG A 12 -11.08 -8.06 1.15
CA ARG A 12 -10.75 -9.45 0.75
C ARG A 12 -9.61 -9.48 -0.27
N ALA A 13 -9.65 -8.57 -1.25
CA ALA A 13 -8.65 -8.50 -2.30
C ALA A 13 -7.29 -8.06 -1.76
N THR A 14 -7.26 -6.99 -0.96
CA THR A 14 -6.01 -6.51 -0.38
C THR A 14 -5.42 -7.52 0.61
N ARG A 15 -6.25 -8.17 1.43
CA ARG A 15 -5.80 -9.24 2.34
C ARG A 15 -5.19 -10.42 1.59
N GLU A 16 -5.82 -10.88 0.51
CA GLU A 16 -5.31 -11.98 -0.31
C GLU A 16 -3.97 -11.61 -0.95
N VAL A 17 -3.82 -10.39 -1.48
CA VAL A 17 -2.55 -9.94 -2.05
C VAL A 17 -1.44 -9.83 -1.00
N VAL A 18 -1.73 -9.31 0.19
CA VAL A 18 -0.76 -9.30 1.31
C VAL A 18 -0.38 -10.72 1.72
N ALA A 19 -1.35 -11.62 1.84
CA ALA A 19 -1.10 -13.00 2.22
C ALA A 19 -0.25 -13.74 1.18
N ASN A 20 -0.53 -13.52 -0.11
CA ASN A 20 0.26 -14.06 -1.21
C ASN A 20 1.67 -13.47 -1.24
N ALA A 21 1.82 -12.16 -1.02
CA ALA A 21 3.14 -11.53 -0.90
C ALA A 21 3.97 -12.20 0.20
N LEU A 22 3.39 -12.46 1.38
CA LEU A 22 4.09 -13.17 2.47
C LEU A 22 4.41 -14.63 2.11
N CYS A 23 3.51 -15.35 1.44
CA CYS A 23 3.75 -16.73 1.00
C CYS A 23 4.82 -16.83 -0.09
N HIS A 24 5.00 -15.78 -0.89
CA HIS A 24 5.91 -15.75 -2.03
C HIS A 24 7.16 -14.87 -1.84
N ARG A 25 7.31 -14.21 -0.68
CA ARG A 25 8.48 -13.37 -0.37
C ARG A 25 9.77 -14.17 -0.42
N ASP A 26 10.82 -13.59 -0.99
CA ASP A 26 12.16 -14.13 -0.84
C ASP A 26 12.74 -13.76 0.54
N TYR A 27 12.72 -14.71 1.46
CA TYR A 27 13.26 -14.52 2.82
C TYR A 27 14.78 -14.53 2.90
N THR A 28 15.49 -14.80 1.81
CA THR A 28 16.96 -14.79 1.76
C THR A 28 17.54 -13.39 1.54
N ILE A 29 16.73 -12.44 1.04
CA ILE A 29 17.15 -11.04 0.79
C ILE A 29 17.15 -10.24 2.10
N PRO A 30 18.32 -9.83 2.62
CA PRO A 30 18.40 -9.00 3.82
C PRO A 30 17.74 -7.64 3.58
N GLY A 31 16.94 -7.17 4.54
CA GLY A 31 16.23 -5.89 4.42
C GLY A 31 15.03 -5.89 3.46
N GLY A 32 14.75 -6.99 2.76
CA GLY A 32 13.51 -7.10 1.96
C GLY A 32 12.27 -7.00 2.85
N ALA A 33 11.11 -6.67 2.27
CA ALA A 33 9.85 -6.60 3.02
C ALA A 33 8.66 -6.84 2.10
N VAL A 34 7.51 -7.11 2.72
CA VAL A 34 6.22 -6.80 2.10
C VAL A 34 5.84 -5.40 2.59
N SER A 35 5.80 -4.45 1.68
CA SER A 35 5.45 -3.05 1.96
C SER A 35 4.05 -2.75 1.45
N VAL A 36 3.31 -1.93 2.20
CA VAL A 36 2.00 -1.42 1.79
C VAL A 36 2.10 0.09 1.75
N ALA A 37 1.92 0.68 0.58
CA ALA A 37 2.03 2.11 0.35
C ALA A 37 0.68 2.66 -0.13
N MET A 38 0.13 3.62 0.60
CA MET A 38 -1.12 4.30 0.24
C MET A 38 -0.78 5.67 -0.35
N TYR A 39 -1.19 5.90 -1.58
CA TYR A 39 -1.11 7.18 -2.28
C TYR A 39 -2.51 7.76 -2.44
N ASP A 40 -2.58 9.03 -2.85
CA ASP A 40 -3.87 9.71 -3.07
C ASP A 40 -4.70 9.00 -4.15
N GLU A 41 -4.04 8.49 -5.19
CA GLU A 41 -4.68 7.93 -6.39
C GLU A 41 -4.71 6.39 -6.42
N HIS A 42 -3.96 5.71 -5.55
CA HIS A 42 -3.83 4.25 -5.57
C HIS A 42 -3.21 3.66 -4.30
N LEU A 43 -3.34 2.35 -4.15
CA LEU A 43 -2.70 1.55 -3.11
C LEU A 43 -1.74 0.57 -3.78
N GLU A 44 -0.51 0.49 -3.30
CA GLU A 44 0.49 -0.50 -3.74
C GLU A 44 0.79 -1.51 -2.63
N ILE A 45 0.86 -2.78 -3.01
CA ILE A 45 1.45 -3.84 -2.20
C ILE A 45 2.71 -4.31 -2.93
N ILE A 46 3.86 -4.15 -2.29
CA ILE A 46 5.18 -4.35 -2.89
C ILE A 46 5.86 -5.50 -2.15
N ASN A 47 6.29 -6.53 -2.88
CA ASN A 47 7.02 -7.67 -2.35
C ASN A 47 8.42 -7.72 -2.95
N THR A 48 9.46 -7.64 -2.11
CA THR A 48 10.84 -7.79 -2.57
C THR A 48 11.08 -9.18 -3.16
N GLY A 49 11.76 -9.24 -4.31
CA GLY A 49 12.00 -10.45 -5.10
C GLY A 49 11.25 -10.43 -6.44
N THR A 50 11.43 -11.48 -7.22
CA THR A 50 10.81 -11.64 -8.54
C THR A 50 9.81 -12.79 -8.55
N LEU A 51 9.01 -12.87 -9.61
CA LEU A 51 8.14 -14.03 -9.85
C LEU A 51 8.99 -15.26 -10.16
N HIS A 52 8.55 -16.42 -9.67
CA HIS A 52 9.24 -17.69 -9.82
C HIS A 52 8.45 -18.63 -10.75
N PHE A 53 9.08 -19.74 -11.17
CA PHE A 53 8.42 -20.82 -11.93
C PHE A 53 7.81 -20.38 -13.27
N ASP A 54 8.49 -19.47 -13.98
CA ASP A 54 8.06 -18.92 -15.27
C ASP A 54 6.67 -18.23 -15.24
N ILE A 55 6.23 -17.82 -14.04
CA ILE A 55 5.06 -16.95 -13.87
C ILE A 55 5.45 -15.54 -14.28
N THR A 56 4.64 -14.94 -15.15
CA THR A 56 4.76 -13.54 -15.54
C THR A 56 3.57 -12.75 -14.97
N PRO A 57 3.65 -11.41 -14.87
CA PRO A 57 2.54 -10.61 -14.37
C PRO A 57 1.22 -10.85 -15.14
N GLU A 58 1.29 -11.05 -16.46
CA GLU A 58 0.12 -11.30 -17.31
C GLU A 58 -0.54 -12.65 -17.00
N LYS A 59 0.25 -13.65 -16.58
CA LYS A 59 -0.28 -14.95 -16.19
C LYS A 59 -1.04 -14.89 -14.87
N LEU A 60 -0.74 -13.94 -13.98
CA LEU A 60 -1.44 -13.79 -12.69
C LEU A 60 -2.92 -13.42 -12.86
N ALA A 61 -3.28 -12.82 -14.00
CA ALA A 61 -4.66 -12.52 -14.37
C ALA A 61 -5.38 -13.68 -15.09
N GLN A 62 -4.74 -14.84 -15.22
CA GLN A 62 -5.25 -16.03 -15.90
C GLN A 62 -5.17 -17.25 -14.97
N PRO A 63 -5.89 -18.35 -15.26
CA PRO A 63 -5.72 -19.58 -14.50
C PRO A 63 -4.27 -20.07 -14.51
N HIS A 64 -3.67 -20.23 -13.32
CA HIS A 64 -2.32 -20.76 -13.15
C HIS A 64 -2.24 -21.65 -11.90
N GLN A 65 -1.26 -22.55 -11.86
CA GLN A 65 -0.99 -23.30 -10.64
C GLN A 65 -0.37 -22.36 -9.60
N SER A 66 -0.88 -22.35 -8.36
CA SER A 66 -0.17 -21.69 -7.27
C SER A 66 0.91 -22.62 -6.73
N ARG A 67 2.15 -22.14 -6.79
CA ARG A 67 3.35 -22.78 -6.22
C ARG A 67 3.97 -21.79 -5.24
N PRO A 68 3.61 -21.84 -3.93
CA PRO A 68 4.16 -20.90 -2.95
C PRO A 68 5.67 -21.08 -2.83
N TRP A 69 6.41 -19.97 -2.83
CA TRP A 69 7.85 -19.98 -2.57
C TRP A 69 8.16 -20.49 -1.16
N ASN A 70 7.29 -20.17 -0.19
CA ASN A 70 7.39 -20.57 1.21
C ASN A 70 6.24 -21.53 1.59
N PRO A 71 6.36 -22.83 1.31
CA PRO A 71 5.26 -23.79 1.52
C PRO A 71 4.87 -23.95 3.00
N ILE A 72 5.78 -23.74 3.95
CA ILE A 72 5.48 -23.79 5.39
C ILE A 72 4.57 -22.62 5.77
N ILE A 73 4.88 -21.40 5.32
CA ILE A 73 4.07 -20.20 5.59
C ILE A 73 2.69 -20.36 4.96
N ALA A 74 2.64 -20.79 3.70
CA ALA A 74 1.38 -21.05 3.00
C ALA A 74 0.52 -22.10 3.73
N SER A 75 1.12 -23.18 4.21
CA SER A 75 0.42 -24.22 4.99
C SER A 75 -0.19 -23.66 6.29
N VAL A 76 0.55 -22.80 7.01
CA VAL A 76 0.02 -22.13 8.22
C VAL A 76 -1.14 -21.21 7.85
N PHE A 77 -1.01 -20.40 6.80
CA PHE A 77 -2.06 -19.48 6.37
C PHE A 77 -3.32 -20.22 5.90
N TYR A 78 -3.16 -21.34 5.20
CA TYR A 78 -4.27 -22.20 4.81
C TYR A 78 -5.00 -22.77 6.03
N ARG A 79 -4.27 -23.34 7.00
CA ARG A 79 -4.85 -23.88 8.25
C ARG A 79 -5.52 -22.81 9.10
N ALA A 80 -5.04 -21.57 9.03
CA ALA A 80 -5.63 -20.42 9.70
C ALA A 80 -6.83 -19.82 8.95
N GLY A 81 -7.19 -20.33 7.77
CA GLY A 81 -8.27 -19.81 6.94
C GLY A 81 -7.97 -18.42 6.34
N ILE A 82 -6.69 -18.08 6.17
CA ILE A 82 -6.25 -16.81 5.59
C ILE A 82 -6.22 -16.89 4.06
N ILE A 83 -5.76 -18.02 3.51
CA ILE A 83 -5.67 -18.28 2.06
C ILE A 83 -6.37 -19.60 1.71
N GLU A 84 -6.64 -19.79 0.42
CA GLU A 84 -7.14 -21.04 -0.14
C GLU A 84 -6.05 -21.81 -0.90
N GLN A 85 -6.18 -23.13 -1.03
CA GLN A 85 -5.13 -23.98 -1.58
C GLN A 85 -5.07 -24.01 -3.13
N TRP A 86 -6.07 -23.49 -3.84
CA TRP A 86 -6.37 -23.89 -5.23
C TRP A 86 -5.77 -22.98 -6.31
N GLY A 87 -4.95 -21.99 -5.94
CA GLY A 87 -4.31 -21.07 -6.89
C GLY A 87 -5.27 -20.16 -7.66
N THR A 88 -6.48 -19.98 -7.15
CA THR A 88 -7.49 -19.07 -7.70
C THR A 88 -7.47 -17.70 -7.05
N GLY A 89 -6.54 -17.45 -6.10
CA GLY A 89 -6.50 -16.25 -5.27
C GLY A 89 -6.44 -14.95 -6.07
N THR A 90 -5.57 -14.90 -7.09
CA THR A 90 -5.43 -13.72 -7.97
C THR A 90 -6.68 -13.48 -8.83
N LEU A 91 -7.35 -14.54 -9.30
CA LEU A 91 -8.62 -14.41 -10.01
C LEU A 91 -9.73 -13.89 -9.10
N LYS A 92 -9.79 -14.39 -7.84
CA LYS A 92 -10.72 -13.89 -6.82
C LYS A 92 -10.46 -12.42 -6.48
N VAL A 93 -9.20 -11.99 -6.45
CA VAL A 93 -8.83 -10.58 -6.30
C VAL A 93 -9.45 -9.73 -7.40
N ILE A 94 -9.40 -10.17 -8.67
CA ILE A 94 -10.04 -9.48 -9.79
C ILE A 94 -11.56 -9.44 -9.60
N ASP A 95 -12.17 -10.55 -9.21
CA ASP A 95 -13.62 -10.62 -8.98
C ASP A 95 -14.07 -9.69 -7.85
N TRP A 96 -13.38 -9.67 -6.71
CA TRP A 96 -13.68 -8.78 -5.59
C TRP A 96 -13.46 -7.30 -5.94
N CYS A 97 -12.47 -6.97 -6.76
CA CYS A 97 -12.30 -5.63 -7.31
C CYS A 97 -13.50 -5.23 -8.17
N ARG A 98 -13.94 -6.13 -9.07
CA ARG A 98 -15.12 -5.90 -9.91
C ARG A 98 -16.39 -5.71 -9.08
N ASP A 99 -16.62 -6.54 -8.07
CA ASP A 99 -17.78 -6.46 -7.18
C ASP A 99 -17.82 -5.14 -6.40
N ASN A 100 -16.65 -4.61 -6.03
CA ASN A 100 -16.52 -3.31 -5.37
C ASN A 100 -16.48 -2.12 -6.36
N ALA A 101 -16.58 -2.39 -7.67
CA ALA A 101 -16.42 -1.46 -8.78
C ALA A 101 -15.04 -0.76 -8.86
N ASN A 102 -13.99 -1.37 -8.31
CA ASN A 102 -12.63 -0.94 -8.58
C ASN A 102 -12.20 -1.39 -9.99
N PRO A 103 -11.28 -0.66 -10.63
CA PRO A 103 -10.54 -1.19 -11.77
C PRO A 103 -9.83 -2.50 -11.42
N THR A 104 -9.58 -3.34 -12.43
CA THR A 104 -8.75 -4.53 -12.28
C THR A 104 -7.37 -4.13 -11.73
N PRO A 105 -6.88 -4.80 -10.67
CA PRO A 105 -5.56 -4.50 -10.15
C PRO A 105 -4.48 -4.85 -11.17
N ILE A 106 -3.36 -4.12 -11.10
CA ILE A 106 -2.25 -4.26 -12.03
C ILE A 106 -1.12 -4.98 -11.31
N TRP A 107 -0.59 -6.03 -11.92
CA TRP A 107 0.61 -6.72 -11.46
C TRP A 107 1.79 -6.29 -12.32
N GLU A 108 2.91 -5.97 -11.68
CA GLU A 108 4.14 -5.57 -12.34
C GLU A 108 5.33 -6.21 -11.62
N GLU A 109 6.39 -6.51 -12.38
CA GLU A 109 7.70 -6.82 -11.82
C GLU A 109 8.64 -5.68 -12.19
N GLN A 110 9.08 -4.91 -11.19
CA GLN A 110 9.93 -3.74 -11.41
C GLN A 110 10.97 -3.62 -10.30
N SER A 111 12.21 -3.28 -10.67
CA SER A 111 13.32 -3.03 -9.73
C SER A 111 13.53 -4.16 -8.70
N GLY A 112 13.41 -5.42 -9.12
CA GLY A 112 13.57 -6.58 -8.24
C GLY A 112 12.46 -6.72 -7.20
N SER A 113 11.26 -6.22 -7.49
CA SER A 113 10.07 -6.37 -6.66
C SER A 113 8.86 -6.69 -7.51
N VAL A 114 7.95 -7.49 -6.96
CA VAL A 114 6.60 -7.68 -7.50
C VAL A 114 5.70 -6.64 -6.86
N VAL A 115 5.03 -5.84 -7.68
CA VAL A 115 4.14 -4.75 -7.27
C VAL A 115 2.73 -5.07 -7.71
N VAL A 116 1.78 -4.89 -6.80
CA VAL A 116 0.34 -4.99 -7.10
C VAL A 116 -0.33 -3.67 -6.78
N THR A 117 -0.89 -3.04 -7.80
CA THR A 117 -1.50 -1.71 -7.72
C THR A 117 -3.02 -1.80 -7.78
N PHE A 118 -3.68 -1.29 -6.75
CA PHE A 118 -5.13 -1.11 -6.69
C PHE A 118 -5.48 0.35 -6.92
N ARG A 119 -6.43 0.62 -7.82
CA ARG A 119 -7.03 1.96 -7.97
C ARG A 119 -8.36 2.05 -7.24
N PRO A 120 -8.71 3.22 -6.69
CA PRO A 120 -9.98 3.41 -5.97
C PRO A 120 -11.16 3.22 -6.93
N ALA A 121 -12.33 2.90 -6.36
CA ALA A 121 -13.56 2.81 -7.15
C ALA A 121 -13.94 4.20 -7.69
N PRO A 122 -14.44 4.31 -8.94
CA PRO A 122 -14.87 5.59 -9.50
C PRO A 122 -15.92 6.26 -8.60
N GLY A 123 -15.76 7.58 -8.38
CA GLY A 123 -16.62 8.37 -7.49
C GLY A 123 -16.05 8.60 -6.09
N PHE A 124 -14.92 7.97 -5.75
CA PHE A 124 -14.05 8.38 -4.65
C PHE A 124 -12.94 9.28 -5.20
N ALA A 125 -13.28 10.41 -5.81
CA ALA A 125 -12.27 11.44 -6.05
C ALA A 125 -11.87 11.98 -4.67
N ALA A 126 -10.59 11.88 -4.32
CA ALA A 126 -10.07 12.54 -3.14
C ALA A 126 -10.43 14.04 -3.26
N GLU A 127 -11.19 14.56 -2.30
CA GLU A 127 -11.26 16.01 -2.12
C GLU A 127 -9.82 16.44 -1.82
N THR A 128 -9.14 16.97 -2.82
CA THR A 128 -7.84 17.59 -2.65
C THR A 128 -8.06 18.84 -1.83
N THR A 129 -7.93 18.74 -0.51
CA THR A 129 -7.76 19.92 0.33
C THR A 129 -6.50 20.61 -0.17
N PRO A 130 -6.55 21.83 -0.74
CA PRO A 130 -5.35 22.51 -1.16
C PRO A 130 -4.45 22.66 0.08
N GLN A 131 -3.24 22.10 0.00
CA GLN A 131 -2.22 22.29 1.00
C GLN A 131 -2.06 23.79 1.28
N VAL A 132 -2.39 24.20 2.50
CA VAL A 132 -2.11 25.54 2.98
C VAL A 132 -0.60 25.67 3.10
N THR A 133 0.02 26.34 2.13
CA THR A 133 1.40 26.82 2.25
C THR A 133 1.44 27.84 3.40
N PRO A 134 2.24 27.65 4.47
CA PRO A 134 2.44 28.73 5.41
C PRO A 134 3.26 29.84 4.72
N GLN A 135 2.58 30.89 4.29
CA GLN A 135 3.22 32.16 3.95
C GLN A 135 3.78 32.77 5.23
N VAL A 136 5.07 32.58 5.48
CA VAL A 136 5.81 33.33 6.50
C VAL A 136 6.22 34.67 5.87
N THR A 137 5.54 35.74 6.27
CA THR A 137 5.94 37.12 5.98
C THR A 137 7.05 37.54 6.96
N PRO A 138 8.21 38.07 6.51
CA PRO A 138 9.20 38.66 7.41
C PRO A 138 8.98 40.18 7.53
N GLN A 139 8.62 40.67 8.71
CA GLN A 139 8.51 42.09 9.09
C GLN A 139 8.60 42.13 10.64
N VAL A 140 9.50 42.84 11.35
CA VAL A 140 10.23 44.11 11.17
C VAL A 140 11.46 44.15 12.12
N THR A 141 12.51 44.89 11.76
CA THR A 141 13.68 45.35 12.59
C THR A 141 13.67 46.91 12.66
N PRO A 142 14.53 47.69 13.41
CA PRO A 142 15.26 47.57 14.69
C PRO A 142 15.09 48.79 15.68
N GLN A 143 15.71 48.72 16.87
CA GLN A 143 16.20 49.82 17.78
C GLN A 143 15.17 50.67 18.59
N VAL A 144 15.37 51.05 19.86
CA VAL A 144 16.29 52.11 20.39
C VAL A 144 16.71 51.89 21.88
N THR A 145 17.89 52.46 22.21
CA THR A 145 18.87 52.39 23.33
C THR A 145 18.50 53.14 24.66
N PRO A 146 19.46 53.46 25.58
CA PRO A 146 19.74 52.87 26.91
C PRO A 146 19.19 53.67 28.12
N GLN A 147 19.29 53.14 29.34
CA GLN A 147 19.24 53.95 30.57
C GLN A 147 20.42 53.70 31.50
N VAL A 148 21.05 54.81 31.91
CA VAL A 148 22.18 54.93 32.85
C VAL A 148 21.65 55.29 34.25
N THR A 149 22.34 54.76 35.26
CA THR A 149 22.26 54.87 36.74
C THR A 149 22.15 56.32 37.29
N PRO A 150 21.82 56.56 38.59
CA PRO A 150 22.72 56.31 39.74
C PRO A 150 22.00 55.91 41.08
N GLN A 151 22.67 55.25 42.03
CA GLN A 151 23.05 55.75 43.39
C GLN A 151 22.92 54.59 44.41
N VAL A 152 23.54 54.48 45.60
CA VAL A 152 24.61 55.14 46.36
C VAL A 152 24.98 54.15 47.49
N THR A 153 26.27 54.10 47.86
CA THR A 153 26.92 53.31 48.92
C THR A 153 26.55 53.75 50.34
N PRO A 154 26.90 52.95 51.36
CA PRO A 154 27.69 53.44 52.49
C PRO A 154 29.07 52.79 52.59
#